data_AF-A0A840Y205-F1
#
_entry.id   AF-A0A840Y205-F1
#
_cell.length_a   1.000
_cell.length_b   1.000
_cell.length_c   1.000
_cell.angle_alpha   90.00
_cell.angle_beta   90.00
_cell.angle_gamma   90.00
#
_symmetry.space_group_name_H-M   'P 1'
#
loop_
_entity.id
_entity.type
_entity.pdbx_description
1 polymer ?
#
loop_
_entity_poly.entity_id
_entity_poly.type
_entity_poly.pdbx_seq_one_letter_code
_entity_poly.pdbx_strand_id
1 'polypeptide(L)'
;MSFADDLMHAANALLEKKRSNITEAMVLIANPASLPKILRAKEEAESWSRAVSYAFTDDLPRDVADKVAKASRTNGPADALRHCYLAALLGRDLGYTEALTLLTAHEMNSEFGTPASRMDLHNNAVGLEIGVRMKTASDTDLTVAVVDAFLQGRLRVLDKADGDKLVPTRSLTFGR
;
A
#
# COMPACT_ATOMS: atom_id res chain seq x y z
N MET A 1 24.22 16.22 19.25
CA MET A 1 22.90 15.57 19.27
C MET A 1 23.13 14.12 19.63
N SER A 2 22.32 13.57 20.53
CA SER A 2 22.36 12.14 20.84
C SER A 2 21.62 11.36 19.75
N PHE A 3 21.97 10.09 19.56
CA PHE A 3 21.23 9.19 18.66
C PHE A 3 19.72 9.14 18.97
N ALA A 4 19.34 9.35 20.24
CA ALA A 4 17.94 9.44 20.65
C ALA A 4 17.26 10.72 20.15
N ASP A 5 17.99 11.84 20.06
CA ASP A 5 17.45 13.10 19.52
C ASP A 5 17.18 12.98 18.03
N ASP A 6 18.07 12.32 17.28
CA ASP A 6 17.91 12.07 15.85
C ASP A 6 16.75 11.09 15.56
N LEU A 7 16.59 10.07 16.40
CA LEU A 7 15.46 9.13 16.36
C LEU A 7 14.13 9.84 16.64
N MET A 8 14.08 10.69 17.66
CA MET A 8 12.90 11.47 18.00
C MET A 8 12.59 12.51 16.92
N HIS A 9 13.59 13.10 16.27
CA HIS A 9 13.38 14.04 15.18
C HIS A 9 12.87 13.34 13.91
N ALA A 10 13.41 12.16 13.58
CA ALA A 10 12.91 11.32 12.48
C ALA A 10 11.48 10.83 12.73
N ALA A 11 11.18 10.40 13.97
CA ALA A 11 9.84 10.02 14.40
C ALA A 11 8.84 11.18 14.28
N ASN A 12 9.22 12.36 14.78
CA ASN A 12 8.39 13.56 14.70
C ASN A 12 8.18 13.99 13.24
N ALA A 13 9.21 13.94 12.39
CA ALA A 13 9.07 14.25 10.96
C ALA A 13 8.14 13.26 10.23
N LEU A 14 8.10 11.99 10.66
CA LEU A 14 7.20 10.97 10.11
C LEU A 14 5.75 11.15 10.60
N LEU A 15 5.57 11.53 11.87
CA LEU A 15 4.27 11.82 12.48
C LEU A 15 3.67 13.15 11.95
N GLU A 16 4.47 14.20 11.81
CA GLU A 16 4.06 15.51 11.28
C GLU A 16 3.60 15.45 9.83
N LYS A 17 4.11 14.49 9.04
CA LYS A 17 3.68 14.26 7.65
C LYS A 17 2.25 13.66 7.52
N LYS A 18 1.49 13.48 8.61
CA LYS A 18 0.08 13.02 8.65
C LYS A 18 -0.19 11.64 7.99
N ARG A 19 0.84 10.84 7.71
CA ARG A 19 0.72 9.58 6.95
C ARG A 19 1.05 8.30 7.72
N SER A 20 1.59 8.41 8.94
CA SER A 20 1.88 7.26 9.79
C SER A 20 1.20 7.47 11.14
N ASN A 21 0.57 6.43 11.68
CA ASN A 21 -0.01 6.48 13.01
C ASN A 21 1.07 6.29 14.10
N ILE A 22 0.72 6.53 15.36
CA ILE A 22 1.67 6.43 16.49
C ILE A 22 2.26 5.02 16.60
N THR A 23 1.44 3.98 16.41
CA THR A 23 1.87 2.57 16.45
C THR A 23 2.92 2.27 15.39
N GLU A 24 2.68 2.72 14.16
CA GLU A 24 3.62 2.57 13.05
C GLU A 24 4.92 3.35 13.31
N ALA A 25 4.82 4.58 13.81
CA ALA A 25 6.01 5.36 14.16
C ALA A 25 6.85 4.66 15.24
N MET A 26 6.22 4.04 16.24
CA MET A 26 6.94 3.25 17.25
C MET A 26 7.66 2.03 16.66
N VAL A 27 7.05 1.33 15.70
CA VAL A 27 7.70 0.21 14.99
C VAL A 27 8.93 0.68 14.20
N LEU A 28 8.86 1.86 13.59
CA LEU A 28 9.97 2.47 12.84
C LEU A 28 11.12 2.89 13.77
N ILE A 29 10.81 3.50 14.91
CA ILE A 29 11.79 3.89 15.93
C ILE A 29 12.50 2.66 16.50
N ALA A 30 11.78 1.56 16.70
CA ALA A 30 12.33 0.33 17.22
C ALA A 30 13.29 -0.38 16.24
N ASN A 31 13.19 -0.09 14.93
CA ASN A 31 13.99 -0.74 13.87
C ASN A 31 14.69 0.29 12.96
N PRO A 32 15.62 1.11 13.50
CA PRO A 32 16.24 2.21 12.74
C PRO A 32 17.05 1.74 11.52
N ALA A 33 17.61 0.52 11.57
CA ALA A 33 18.37 -0.06 10.46
C ALA A 33 17.50 -0.32 9.21
N SER A 34 16.19 -0.54 9.40
CA SER A 34 15.25 -0.83 8.33
C SER A 34 14.60 0.43 7.75
N LEU A 35 14.74 1.57 8.43
CA LEU A 35 14.09 2.82 8.05
C LEU A 35 14.37 3.24 6.60
N PRO A 36 15.61 3.22 6.07
CA PRO A 36 15.86 3.60 4.67
C PRO A 36 15.11 2.73 3.67
N LYS A 37 15.03 1.41 3.93
CA LYS A 37 14.29 0.46 3.08
C LYS A 37 12.79 0.75 3.11
N ILE A 38 12.26 1.04 4.30
CA ILE A 38 10.83 1.32 4.47
C ILE A 38 10.44 2.63 3.77
N LEU A 39 11.24 3.68 3.92
CA LEU A 39 10.97 4.97 3.26
C LEU A 39 11.01 4.84 1.74
N ARG A 40 12.02 4.14 1.21
CA ARG A 40 12.11 3.82 -0.21
C ARG A 40 10.88 3.04 -0.69
N ALA A 41 10.49 1.99 0.03
CA ALA A 41 9.35 1.16 -0.36
C ALA A 41 8.03 1.95 -0.37
N LYS A 42 7.82 2.83 0.62
CA LYS A 42 6.65 3.73 0.67
C LYS A 42 6.63 4.72 -0.49
N GLU A 43 7.77 5.36 -0.79
CA GLU A 43 7.88 6.31 -1.89
C GLU A 43 7.64 5.63 -3.25
N GLU A 44 8.25 4.47 -3.46
CA GLU A 44 8.11 3.69 -4.68
C GLU A 44 6.67 3.24 -4.91
N ALA A 45 6.02 2.66 -3.89
CA ALA A 45 4.63 2.22 -3.99
C ALA A 45 3.65 3.39 -4.22
N GLU A 46 3.89 4.54 -3.59
CA GLU A 46 3.10 5.75 -3.79
C GLU A 46 3.26 6.31 -5.22
N SER A 47 4.49 6.36 -5.72
CA SER A 47 4.80 6.80 -7.08
C SER A 47 4.10 5.91 -8.11
N TRP A 48 4.23 4.59 -7.94
CA TRP A 48 3.59 3.61 -8.81
C TRP A 48 2.06 3.71 -8.76
N SER A 49 1.47 3.82 -7.57
CA SER A 49 0.03 4.02 -7.39
C SER A 49 -0.49 5.25 -8.14
N ARG A 50 0.26 6.36 -8.10
CA ARG A 50 -0.09 7.56 -8.87
C ARG A 50 -0.06 7.29 -10.36
N ALA A 51 0.96 6.62 -10.88
CA ALA A 51 1.05 6.29 -12.30
C ALA A 51 -0.12 5.40 -12.75
N VAL A 52 -0.38 4.29 -12.04
CA VAL A 52 -1.44 3.35 -12.41
C VAL A 52 -2.85 3.91 -12.18
N SER A 53 -3.02 4.94 -11.35
CA SER A 53 -4.33 5.59 -11.16
C SER A 53 -4.85 6.29 -12.41
N TYR A 54 -3.98 6.60 -13.37
CA TYR A 54 -4.34 7.14 -14.69
C TYR A 54 -4.39 6.08 -15.78
N ALA A 55 -4.09 4.81 -15.48
CA ALA A 55 -4.22 3.74 -16.47
C ALA A 55 -5.66 3.73 -16.99
N PHE A 56 -5.82 3.84 -18.31
CA PHE A 56 -7.13 3.91 -19.00
C PHE A 56 -7.87 5.25 -18.89
N THR A 57 -7.16 6.35 -18.64
CA THR A 57 -7.75 7.70 -18.64
C THR A 57 -7.33 8.56 -19.85
N ASP A 58 -6.60 7.98 -20.81
CA ASP A 58 -5.99 8.71 -21.93
C ASP A 58 -7.03 9.44 -22.82
N ASP A 59 -8.22 8.86 -22.97
CA ASP A 59 -9.31 9.43 -23.78
C ASP A 59 -10.24 10.38 -22.98
N LEU A 60 -9.99 10.56 -21.68
CA LEU A 60 -10.84 11.36 -20.81
C LEU A 60 -10.36 12.81 -20.74
N PRO A 61 -11.30 13.79 -20.62
CA PRO A 61 -10.95 15.15 -20.25
C PRO A 61 -10.17 15.17 -18.92
N ARG A 62 -9.21 16.10 -18.79
CA ARG A 62 -8.29 16.14 -17.66
C ARG A 62 -8.98 16.14 -16.29
N ASP A 63 -10.05 16.91 -16.13
CA ASP A 63 -10.79 17.00 -14.87
C ASP A 63 -11.52 15.69 -14.52
N VAL A 64 -11.96 14.94 -15.54
CA VAL A 64 -12.56 13.62 -15.39
C VAL A 64 -11.48 12.59 -15.03
N ALA A 65 -10.36 12.61 -15.75
CA ALA A 65 -9.20 11.76 -15.46
C ALA A 65 -8.71 11.94 -14.02
N ASP A 66 -8.59 13.19 -13.54
CA ASP A 66 -8.16 13.48 -12.17
C ASP A 66 -9.17 12.96 -11.12
N LYS A 67 -10.48 13.00 -11.40
CA LYS A 67 -11.52 12.42 -10.53
C LYS A 67 -11.43 10.89 -10.49
N VAL A 68 -11.27 10.24 -11.64
CA VAL A 68 -11.09 8.79 -11.75
C VAL A 68 -9.83 8.35 -11.01
N ALA A 69 -8.71 9.03 -11.22
CA ALA A 69 -7.44 8.76 -10.55
C ALA A 69 -7.54 8.95 -9.04
N LYS A 70 -8.25 9.98 -8.57
CA LYS A 70 -8.50 10.18 -7.13
C LYS A 70 -9.33 9.03 -6.53
N ALA A 71 -10.42 8.63 -7.19
CA ALA A 71 -11.25 7.52 -6.72
C ALA A 71 -10.46 6.19 -6.72
N SER A 72 -9.64 5.95 -7.73
CA SER A 72 -8.80 4.75 -7.82
C SER A 72 -7.78 4.63 -6.68
N ARG A 73 -7.25 5.77 -6.20
CA ARG A 73 -6.28 5.85 -5.09
C ARG A 73 -6.90 5.85 -3.70
N THR A 74 -8.20 5.68 -3.57
CA THR A 74 -8.86 5.63 -2.25
C THR A 74 -9.87 4.50 -2.23
N ASN A 75 -9.47 3.38 -1.65
CA ASN A 75 -10.24 2.12 -1.57
C ASN A 75 -10.55 1.49 -2.94
N GLY A 76 -9.88 1.97 -3.99
CA GLY A 76 -10.05 1.57 -5.37
C GLY A 76 -8.87 0.75 -5.92
N PRO A 77 -8.82 0.52 -7.24
CA PRO A 77 -7.79 -0.30 -7.88
C PRO A 77 -6.34 0.11 -7.59
N ALA A 78 -6.01 1.40 -7.78
CA ALA A 78 -4.66 1.90 -7.58
C ALA A 78 -4.24 1.83 -6.11
N ASP A 79 -5.21 1.88 -5.20
CA ASP A 79 -4.99 1.72 -3.77
C ASP A 79 -4.69 0.27 -3.39
N ALA A 80 -5.49 -0.67 -3.90
CA ALA A 80 -5.26 -2.10 -3.71
C ALA A 80 -3.87 -2.54 -4.25
N LEU A 81 -3.50 -2.03 -5.43
CA LEU A 81 -2.18 -2.23 -6.02
C LEU A 81 -1.08 -1.64 -5.13
N ARG A 82 -1.25 -0.40 -4.62
CA ARG A 82 -0.29 0.26 -3.72
C ARG A 82 -0.01 -0.58 -2.49
N HIS A 83 -1.05 -1.05 -1.81
CA HIS A 83 -0.93 -1.87 -0.60
C HIS A 83 -0.23 -3.20 -0.88
N CYS A 84 -0.65 -3.91 -1.94
CA CYS A 84 -0.03 -5.16 -2.31
C CYS A 84 1.46 -4.98 -2.71
N TYR A 85 1.79 -3.93 -3.45
CA TYR A 85 3.18 -3.70 -3.88
C TYR A 85 4.07 -3.22 -2.74
N LEU A 86 3.60 -2.32 -1.89
CA LEU A 86 4.31 -1.93 -0.67
C LEU A 86 4.64 -3.16 0.18
N ALA A 87 3.65 -4.03 0.40
CA ALA A 87 3.84 -5.25 1.16
C ALA A 87 4.80 -6.25 0.49
N ALA A 88 4.82 -6.32 -0.85
CA ALA A 88 5.78 -7.13 -1.59
C ALA A 88 7.21 -6.61 -1.46
N LEU A 89 7.43 -5.29 -1.57
CA LEU A 89 8.74 -4.66 -1.36
C LEU A 89 9.25 -4.94 0.05
N LEU A 90 8.43 -4.70 1.07
CA LEU A 90 8.79 -4.94 2.46
C LEU A 90 9.03 -6.43 2.75
N GLY A 91 8.17 -7.31 2.23
CA GLY A 91 8.33 -8.76 2.39
C GLY A 91 9.61 -9.30 1.76
N ARG A 92 10.05 -8.73 0.63
CA ARG A 92 11.33 -9.03 -0.01
C ARG A 92 12.51 -8.51 0.81
N ASP A 93 12.45 -7.24 1.23
CA ASP A 93 13.61 -6.50 1.75
C ASP A 93 13.84 -6.66 3.26
N LEU A 94 12.79 -6.95 4.02
CA LEU A 94 12.79 -7.13 5.48
C LEU A 94 12.43 -8.57 5.90
N GLY A 95 11.74 -9.31 5.04
CA GLY A 95 11.18 -10.61 5.39
C GLY A 95 9.82 -10.50 6.09
N TYR A 96 9.19 -11.66 6.27
CA TYR A 96 7.78 -11.76 6.64
C TYR A 96 7.43 -11.06 7.97
N THR A 97 8.15 -11.38 9.05
CA THR A 97 7.78 -10.96 10.41
C THR A 97 7.84 -9.44 10.59
N GLU A 98 8.93 -8.82 10.13
CA GLU A 98 9.13 -7.38 10.27
C GLU A 98 8.16 -6.60 9.39
N ALA A 99 8.00 -7.03 8.13
CA ALA A 99 7.05 -6.42 7.20
C ALA A 99 5.59 -6.55 7.71
N LEU A 100 5.19 -7.73 8.20
CA LEU A 100 3.85 -7.94 8.77
C LEU A 100 3.59 -7.02 9.97
N THR A 101 4.58 -6.87 10.86
CA THR A 101 4.46 -6.03 12.04
C THR A 101 4.22 -4.57 11.64
N LEU A 102 5.01 -4.07 10.69
CA LEU A 102 4.88 -2.70 10.18
C LEU A 102 3.52 -2.48 9.48
N LEU A 103 3.14 -3.38 8.57
CA LEU A 103 1.89 -3.26 7.80
C LEU A 103 0.67 -3.37 8.72
N THR A 104 0.68 -4.28 9.68
CA THR A 104 -0.41 -4.38 10.67
C THR A 104 -0.49 -3.11 11.50
N ALA A 105 0.66 -2.59 11.98
CA ALA A 105 0.70 -1.35 12.73
C ALA A 105 0.14 -0.16 11.92
N HIS A 106 0.40 -0.08 10.61
CA HIS A 106 -0.16 0.95 9.72
C HIS A 106 -1.70 0.96 9.72
N GLU A 107 -2.32 -0.22 9.76
CA GLU A 107 -3.78 -0.38 9.78
C GLU A 107 -4.40 -0.19 11.17
N MET A 108 -3.60 -0.22 12.25
CA MET A 108 -4.07 0.01 13.63
C MET A 108 -4.27 1.50 13.94
N ASN A 109 -5.19 2.12 13.19
CA ASN A 109 -5.61 3.51 13.34
C ASN A 109 -7.13 3.58 13.63
N SER A 110 -7.73 4.77 13.57
CA SER A 110 -9.17 4.97 13.84
C SER A 110 -10.11 4.22 12.88
N GLU A 111 -9.62 3.78 11.72
CA GLU A 111 -10.36 3.02 10.73
C GLU A 111 -10.21 1.50 10.89
N PHE A 112 -9.49 1.03 11.92
CA PHE A 112 -9.31 -0.38 12.17
C PHE A 112 -10.66 -1.10 12.34
N GLY A 113 -10.85 -2.18 11.57
CA GLY A 113 -12.07 -2.98 11.55
C GLY A 113 -13.11 -2.50 10.52
N THR A 114 -12.88 -1.38 9.83
CA THR A 114 -13.74 -0.94 8.72
C THR A 114 -13.56 -1.82 7.47
N PRO A 115 -14.48 -1.76 6.48
CA PRO A 115 -14.24 -2.40 5.19
C PRO A 115 -12.92 -1.98 4.54
N ALA A 116 -12.53 -0.71 4.65
CA ALA A 116 -11.27 -0.19 4.11
C ALA A 116 -10.06 -0.86 4.75
N SER A 117 -9.96 -0.85 6.08
CA SER A 117 -8.81 -1.51 6.74
C SER A 117 -8.77 -3.03 6.47
N ARG A 118 -9.92 -3.69 6.28
CA ARG A 118 -9.97 -5.10 5.88
C ARG A 118 -9.48 -5.34 4.45
N MET A 119 -9.76 -4.41 3.54
CA MET A 119 -9.23 -4.40 2.18
C MET A 119 -7.70 -4.30 2.21
N ASP A 120 -7.19 -3.35 2.98
CA ASP A 120 -5.75 -3.09 3.09
C ASP A 120 -5.01 -4.27 3.73
N LEU A 121 -5.51 -4.79 4.85
CA LEU A 121 -4.97 -6.01 5.48
C LEU A 121 -4.93 -7.21 4.53
N HIS A 122 -5.99 -7.42 3.74
CA HIS A 122 -6.03 -8.50 2.75
C HIS A 122 -4.98 -8.29 1.65
N ASN A 123 -4.92 -7.10 1.06
CA ASN A 123 -3.99 -6.78 -0.02
C ASN A 123 -2.53 -6.83 0.47
N ASN A 124 -2.27 -6.37 1.70
CA ASN A 124 -0.99 -6.49 2.38
C ASN A 124 -0.58 -7.96 2.52
N ALA A 125 -1.49 -8.86 2.93
CA ALA A 125 -1.19 -10.28 3.05
C ALA A 125 -0.80 -10.93 1.72
N VAL A 126 -1.50 -10.59 0.63
CA VAL A 126 -1.13 -11.07 -0.72
C VAL A 126 0.24 -10.54 -1.14
N GLY A 127 0.53 -9.27 -0.88
CA GLY A 127 1.83 -8.68 -1.16
C GLY A 127 2.97 -9.34 -0.40
N LEU A 128 2.78 -9.58 0.91
CA LEU A 128 3.76 -10.28 1.74
C LEU A 128 4.11 -11.67 1.20
N GLU A 129 3.10 -12.44 0.77
CA GLU A 129 3.30 -13.75 0.13
C GLU A 129 4.20 -13.62 -1.11
N ILE A 130 3.90 -12.65 -1.98
CA ILE A 130 4.69 -12.38 -3.20
C ILE A 130 6.14 -12.03 -2.83
N GLY A 131 6.34 -11.03 -1.97
CA GLY A 131 7.66 -10.52 -1.60
C GLY A 131 8.56 -11.58 -0.96
N VAL A 132 8.01 -12.35 -0.03
CA VAL A 132 8.76 -13.40 0.68
C VAL A 132 9.13 -14.56 -0.25
N ARG A 133 8.29 -14.89 -1.24
CA ARG A 133 8.60 -15.89 -2.26
C ARG A 133 9.65 -15.39 -3.25
N MET A 134 9.64 -14.09 -3.56
CA MET A 134 10.44 -13.47 -4.60
C MET A 134 11.64 -12.66 -4.04
N LYS A 135 12.38 -13.24 -3.09
CA LYS A 135 13.46 -12.54 -2.34
C LYS A 135 14.55 -11.88 -3.19
N THR A 136 14.83 -12.43 -4.37
CA THR A 136 15.90 -11.94 -5.26
C THR A 136 15.36 -11.19 -6.48
N ALA A 137 14.06 -10.95 -6.53
CA ALA A 137 13.40 -10.34 -7.68
C ALA A 137 13.60 -8.83 -7.70
N SER A 138 13.66 -8.27 -8.91
CA SER A 138 13.71 -6.82 -9.10
C SER A 138 12.38 -6.16 -8.72
N ASP A 139 12.39 -4.84 -8.55
CA ASP A 139 11.16 -4.07 -8.33
C ASP A 139 10.16 -4.27 -9.50
N THR A 140 10.67 -4.33 -10.73
CA THR A 140 9.87 -4.65 -11.93
C THR A 140 9.21 -6.01 -11.82
N ASP A 141 9.95 -7.06 -11.44
CA ASP A 141 9.37 -8.40 -11.28
C ASP A 141 8.27 -8.44 -10.22
N LEU A 142 8.44 -7.68 -9.13
CA LEU A 142 7.42 -7.54 -8.10
C LEU A 142 6.18 -6.82 -8.62
N THR A 143 6.33 -5.71 -9.38
CA THR A 143 5.15 -5.04 -9.98
C THR A 143 4.40 -5.96 -10.94
N VAL A 144 5.10 -6.75 -11.75
CA VAL A 144 4.48 -7.74 -12.65
C VAL A 144 3.69 -8.78 -11.85
N ALA A 145 4.25 -9.31 -10.76
CA ALA A 145 3.57 -10.29 -9.91
C ALA A 145 2.35 -9.69 -9.19
N VAL A 146 2.42 -8.42 -8.78
CA VAL A 146 1.30 -7.71 -8.16
C VAL A 146 0.17 -7.46 -9.16
N VAL A 147 0.52 -7.06 -10.40
CA VAL A 147 -0.46 -6.90 -11.48
C VAL A 147 -1.11 -8.23 -11.83
N ASP A 148 -0.35 -9.32 -11.90
CA ASP A 148 -0.91 -10.66 -12.11
C ASP A 148 -1.92 -11.04 -11.00
N ALA A 149 -1.56 -10.82 -9.73
CA ALA A 149 -2.47 -11.03 -8.60
C ALA A 149 -3.74 -10.17 -8.69
N PHE A 150 -3.61 -8.91 -9.13
CA PHE A 150 -4.73 -8.01 -9.38
C PHE A 150 -5.65 -8.55 -10.48
N LEU A 151 -5.10 -8.94 -11.64
CA LEU A 151 -5.87 -9.43 -12.79
C LEU A 151 -6.56 -10.77 -12.49
N GLN A 152 -5.95 -11.62 -11.66
CA GLN A 152 -6.54 -12.88 -11.21
C GLN A 152 -7.67 -12.70 -10.18
N GLY A 153 -7.92 -11.47 -9.70
CA GLY A 153 -8.94 -11.22 -8.68
C GLY A 153 -8.49 -11.62 -7.27
N ARG A 154 -7.18 -11.75 -7.01
CA ARG A 154 -6.65 -12.07 -5.68
C ARG A 154 -6.69 -10.86 -4.74
N LEU A 155 -6.66 -9.66 -5.29
CA LEU A 155 -6.78 -8.42 -4.53
C LEU A 155 -8.25 -8.03 -4.33
N ARG A 156 -8.46 -7.14 -3.36
CA ARG A 156 -9.77 -6.63 -2.98
C ARG A 156 -9.84 -5.12 -3.14
N VAL A 157 -11.04 -4.65 -3.47
CA VAL A 157 -11.43 -3.25 -3.55
C VAL A 157 -12.78 -3.07 -2.86
N LEU A 158 -13.14 -1.83 -2.54
CA LEU A 158 -14.50 -1.53 -2.08
C LEU A 158 -15.40 -1.18 -3.27
N ASP A 159 -16.51 -1.90 -3.39
CA ASP A 159 -17.59 -1.52 -4.28
C ASP A 159 -18.39 -0.38 -3.64
N LYS A 160 -18.13 0.83 -4.12
CA LYS A 160 -18.81 2.05 -3.67
C LYS A 160 -20.29 2.06 -4.07
N ALA A 161 -20.69 1.33 -5.12
CA ALA A 161 -22.08 1.23 -5.55
C ALA A 161 -22.88 0.25 -4.67
N ASP A 162 -22.24 -0.78 -4.13
CA ASP A 162 -22.83 -1.77 -3.21
C ASP A 162 -22.42 -1.50 -1.74
N GLY A 163 -22.44 -0.23 -1.32
CA GLY A 163 -22.32 0.16 0.09
C GLY A 163 -20.98 -0.20 0.76
N ASP A 164 -19.85 -0.02 0.05
CA ASP A 164 -18.51 -0.34 0.55
C ASP A 164 -18.28 -1.84 0.84
N LYS A 165 -18.94 -2.69 0.05
CA LYS A 165 -18.71 -4.12 0.10
C LYS A 165 -17.34 -4.47 -0.47
N LEU A 166 -16.65 -5.36 0.23
CA LEU A 166 -15.35 -5.87 -0.20
C LEU A 166 -15.53 -6.88 -1.35
N VAL A 167 -15.04 -6.54 -2.54
CA VAL A 167 -15.16 -7.36 -3.74
C VAL A 167 -13.80 -7.70 -4.35
N PRO A 168 -13.65 -8.84 -5.05
CA PRO A 168 -12.46 -9.11 -5.87
C PRO A 168 -12.23 -8.02 -6.93
N THR A 169 -10.98 -7.73 -7.27
CA THR A 169 -10.65 -6.77 -8.35
C THR A 169 -11.23 -7.14 -9.71
N ARG A 170 -11.40 -8.45 -10.01
CA ARG A 170 -12.09 -8.93 -11.22
C ARG A 170 -13.60 -8.65 -11.26
N SER A 171 -14.19 -8.29 -10.12
CA SER A 171 -15.63 -7.99 -10.00
C SER A 171 -15.95 -6.53 -10.31
N LEU A 172 -14.94 -5.70 -10.55
CA LEU A 172 -15.13 -4.38 -11.14
C LEU A 172 -15.57 -4.56 -12.59
N THR A 173 -16.87 -4.65 -12.82
CA THR A 173 -17.42 -4.39 -14.15
C THR A 173 -17.14 -2.93 -14.46
N PHE A 174 -16.12 -2.66 -15.27
CA PHE A 174 -15.95 -1.36 -15.92
C PHE A 174 -17.15 -1.16 -16.86
N GLY A 175 -18.21 -0.52 -16.36
CA GLY A 175 -19.41 -0.22 -17.12
C GLY A 175 -20.69 -0.84 -16.56
N ARG A 176 -21.46 -0.03 -15.83
CA ARG A 176 -22.90 0.15 -16.03
C ARG A 176 -23.22 1.62 -15.90
#